data_AF-A0A5D6Y973-F1
#
_entry.id   AF-A0A5D6Y973-F1
#
_cell.length_a   1.000
_cell.length_b   1.000
_cell.length_c   1.000
_cell.angle_alpha   90.00
_cell.angle_beta   90.00
_cell.angle_gamma   90.00
#
_symmetry.space_group_name_H-M   'P 1'
#
loop_
_entity.id
_entity.type
_entity.pdbx_description
1 polymer ?
#
loop_
_entity_poly.entity_id
_entity_poly.type
_entity_poly.pdbx_seq_one_letter_code
_entity_poly.pdbx_strand_id
1 'polypeptide(L)'
;MSFYLVSGGLTCVTGAFLGIFSGAYESLKVLSRADKGVETSTLCGILEFWVVLAATAVYEQYVEFFVSWIPFYFLFKCGFLGLLLVPHTKFVHVLYDGFVEPAVVLLKEEFDVRVQPVLESLVLFQDDELLQIEQELQDKLDEIRERRRRLKAERQLAIEDSAK
;
A
#
# COMPACT_ATOMS: atom_id res chain seq x y z
N MET A 1 -32.51 -16.17 -22.06
CA MET A 1 -31.83 -16.82 -20.92
C MET A 1 -30.31 -16.90 -21.13
N SER A 2 -29.82 -17.33 -22.31
CA SER A 2 -28.37 -17.38 -22.59
C SER A 2 -27.66 -16.01 -22.60
N PHE A 3 -28.33 -14.93 -23.03
CA PHE A 3 -27.73 -13.58 -22.99
C PHE A 3 -27.50 -13.03 -21.58
N TYR A 4 -28.31 -13.44 -20.59
CA TYR A 4 -28.15 -13.03 -19.18
C TYR A 4 -26.99 -13.76 -18.48
N LEU A 5 -26.76 -15.03 -18.82
CA LEU A 5 -25.64 -15.81 -18.28
C LEU A 5 -24.30 -15.33 -18.86
N VAL A 6 -24.28 -14.95 -20.14
CA VAL A 6 -23.08 -14.42 -20.79
C VAL A 6 -22.80 -12.97 -20.34
N SER A 7 -23.81 -12.10 -20.20
CA SER A 7 -23.58 -10.74 -19.69
C SER A 7 -23.20 -10.76 -18.21
N GLY A 8 -23.91 -11.50 -17.36
CA GLY A 8 -23.61 -11.61 -15.94
C GLY A 8 -22.25 -12.24 -15.68
N GLY A 9 -21.89 -13.29 -16.41
CA GLY A 9 -20.56 -13.92 -16.29
C GLY A 9 -19.42 -12.97 -16.68
N LEU A 10 -19.62 -12.14 -17.70
CA LEU A 10 -18.61 -11.20 -18.15
C LEU A 10 -18.44 -10.02 -17.17
N THR A 11 -19.53 -9.47 -16.63
CA THR A 11 -19.53 -8.36 -15.65
C THR A 11 -18.90 -8.78 -14.31
N CYS A 12 -19.23 -9.99 -13.82
CA CYS A 12 -18.64 -10.54 -12.60
C CYS A 12 -17.12 -10.72 -12.72
N VAL A 13 -16.66 -11.21 -13.87
CA VAL A 13 -15.25 -11.51 -14.11
C VAL A 13 -14.47 -10.22 -14.36
N THR A 14 -14.98 -9.26 -15.14
CA THR A 14 -14.27 -8.00 -15.37
C THR A 14 -14.20 -7.14 -14.11
N GLY A 15 -15.28 -7.01 -13.33
CA GLY A 15 -15.29 -6.22 -12.09
C GLY A 15 -14.39 -6.79 -11.00
N ALA A 16 -14.44 -8.11 -10.78
CA ALA A 16 -13.60 -8.76 -9.77
C ALA A 16 -12.13 -8.80 -10.16
N PHE A 17 -11.80 -9.11 -11.42
CA PHE A 17 -10.40 -9.16 -11.85
C PHE A 17 -9.79 -7.77 -11.95
N LEU A 18 -10.48 -6.77 -12.52
CA LEU A 18 -9.94 -5.41 -12.60
C LEU A 18 -9.83 -4.75 -11.23
N GLY A 19 -10.79 -4.98 -10.33
CA GLY A 19 -10.76 -4.45 -8.96
C GLY A 19 -9.64 -5.05 -8.11
N ILE A 20 -9.45 -6.38 -8.16
CA ILE A 20 -8.39 -7.06 -7.39
C ILE A 20 -7.00 -6.74 -7.94
N PHE A 21 -6.80 -6.76 -9.26
CA PHE A 21 -5.48 -6.48 -9.84
C PHE A 21 -5.11 -5.00 -9.74
N SER A 22 -6.07 -4.09 -9.93
CA SER A 22 -5.80 -2.64 -9.83
C SER A 22 -5.58 -2.23 -8.37
N GLY A 23 -6.43 -2.69 -7.44
CA GLY A 23 -6.28 -2.42 -6.01
C GLY A 23 -4.98 -2.99 -5.44
N ALA A 24 -4.57 -4.20 -5.85
CA ALA A 24 -3.28 -4.76 -5.47
C ALA A 24 -2.10 -3.97 -6.06
N TYR A 25 -2.19 -3.55 -7.32
CA TYR A 25 -1.14 -2.76 -7.98
C TYR A 25 -0.96 -1.38 -7.33
N GLU A 26 -2.04 -0.70 -6.97
CA GLU A 26 -1.95 0.59 -6.28
C GLU A 26 -1.53 0.48 -4.83
N SER A 27 -1.95 -0.55 -4.10
CA SER A 27 -1.44 -0.83 -2.75
C SER A 27 0.08 -0.99 -2.75
N LEU A 28 0.62 -1.71 -3.73
CA LEU A 28 2.07 -1.85 -3.94
C LEU A 28 2.74 -0.52 -4.36
N LYS A 29 2.04 0.32 -5.13
CA LYS A 29 2.53 1.61 -5.60
C LYS A 29 2.53 2.67 -4.49
N VAL A 30 1.61 2.59 -3.54
CA VAL A 30 1.56 3.42 -2.31
C VAL A 30 2.75 3.08 -1.42
N LEU A 31 3.03 1.79 -1.19
CA LEU A 31 4.23 1.34 -0.46
C LEU A 31 5.52 1.81 -1.14
N SER A 32 5.58 1.77 -2.48
CA SER A 32 6.75 2.20 -3.24
C SER A 32 6.92 3.72 -3.39
N ARG A 33 5.89 4.52 -3.06
CA ARG A 33 5.89 5.99 -3.17
C ARG A 33 5.93 6.69 -1.82
N ALA A 34 5.52 6.02 -0.74
CA ALA A 34 5.74 6.47 0.64
C ALA A 34 7.23 6.80 0.89
N ASP A 35 8.12 6.01 0.29
CA ASP A 35 9.57 6.19 0.35
C ASP A 35 10.11 7.36 -0.51
N LYS A 36 9.29 7.91 -1.44
CA LYS A 36 9.71 8.91 -2.44
C LYS A 36 9.15 10.32 -2.23
N GLY A 37 8.47 10.57 -1.12
CA GLY A 37 8.00 11.91 -0.74
C GLY A 37 6.95 12.54 -1.66
N VAL A 38 6.14 11.71 -2.35
CA VAL A 38 5.04 12.20 -3.21
C VAL A 38 3.94 12.82 -2.36
N GLU A 39 3.39 13.96 -2.78
CA GLU A 39 2.29 14.64 -2.09
C GLU A 39 1.08 13.72 -1.90
N THR A 40 0.69 13.55 -0.63
CA THR A 40 -0.38 12.64 -0.17
C THR A 40 -1.75 12.97 -0.77
N SER A 41 -1.99 14.23 -1.14
CA SER A 41 -3.25 14.71 -1.74
C SER A 41 -3.54 14.08 -3.11
N THR A 42 -2.51 13.95 -3.97
CA THR A 42 -2.68 13.37 -5.31
C THR A 42 -2.92 11.86 -5.24
N LEU A 43 -2.31 11.20 -4.25
CA LEU A 43 -2.53 9.77 -4.00
C LEU A 43 -3.94 9.51 -3.47
N CYS A 44 -4.43 10.38 -2.59
CA CYS A 44 -5.78 10.29 -2.05
C CYS A 44 -6.83 10.38 -3.17
N GLY A 45 -6.76 11.42 -4.02
CA GLY A 45 -7.74 11.59 -5.10
C GLY A 45 -7.78 10.44 -6.13
N ILE A 46 -6.65 9.79 -6.41
CA ILE A 46 -6.63 8.57 -7.21
C ILE A 46 -7.39 7.44 -6.49
N LEU A 47 -7.16 7.25 -5.19
CA LEU A 47 -7.79 6.19 -4.41
C LEU A 47 -9.31 6.41 -4.26
N GLU A 48 -9.75 7.65 -4.07
CA GLU A 48 -11.17 8.04 -4.04
C GLU A 48 -11.89 7.59 -5.31
N PHE A 49 -11.28 7.88 -6.47
CA PHE A 49 -11.82 7.48 -7.77
C PHE A 49 -11.96 5.96 -7.89
N TRP A 50 -10.97 5.19 -7.45
CA TRP A 50 -11.02 3.73 -7.52
C TRP A 50 -12.06 3.11 -6.60
N VAL A 51 -12.24 3.66 -5.40
CA VAL A 51 -13.28 3.19 -4.46
C VAL A 51 -14.68 3.45 -5.02
N VAL A 52 -14.91 4.65 -5.56
CA VAL A 52 -16.20 5.02 -6.17
C VAL A 52 -16.48 4.21 -7.44
N LEU A 53 -15.44 3.88 -8.22
CA LEU A 53 -15.53 2.97 -9.36
C LEU A 53 -15.93 1.54 -8.94
N ALA A 54 -15.31 1.01 -7.87
CA ALA A 54 -15.64 -0.31 -7.34
C ALA A 54 -17.07 -0.38 -6.78
N ALA A 55 -17.50 0.63 -6.03
CA ALA A 55 -18.87 0.73 -5.52
C ALA A 55 -19.90 0.79 -6.67
N THR A 56 -19.57 1.51 -7.74
CA THR A 56 -20.42 1.58 -8.93
C THR A 56 -20.50 0.25 -9.68
N ALA A 57 -19.40 -0.50 -9.76
CA ALA A 57 -19.41 -1.84 -10.34
C ALA A 57 -20.31 -2.82 -9.56
N VAL A 58 -20.30 -2.74 -8.23
CA VAL A 58 -21.20 -3.51 -7.36
C VAL A 58 -22.65 -3.09 -7.57
N TYR A 59 -22.91 -1.78 -7.63
CA TYR A 59 -24.25 -1.25 -7.90
C TYR A 59 -24.78 -1.69 -9.26
N GLU A 60 -23.97 -1.66 -10.33
CA GLU A 60 -24.35 -2.13 -11.66
C GLU A 60 -24.91 -3.55 -11.64
N GLN A 61 -24.29 -4.44 -10.86
CA GLN A 61 -24.74 -5.83 -10.71
C GLN A 61 -26.15 -5.91 -10.13
N TYR A 62 -26.48 -5.08 -9.13
CA TYR A 62 -27.81 -5.03 -8.54
C TYR A 62 -28.82 -4.42 -9.51
N VAL A 63 -28.47 -3.34 -10.19
CA VAL A 63 -29.40 -2.66 -11.11
C VAL A 63 -29.71 -3.54 -12.33
N GLU A 64 -28.75 -4.31 -12.85
CA GLU A 64 -29.00 -5.30 -13.89
C GLU A 64 -30.02 -6.35 -13.47
N PHE A 65 -29.98 -6.78 -12.21
CA PHE A 65 -30.96 -7.73 -11.66
C PHE A 65 -32.37 -7.12 -11.57
N PHE A 66 -32.50 -5.90 -11.04
CA PHE A 66 -33.80 -5.27 -10.79
C PHE A 66 -34.45 -4.62 -12.02
N VAL A 67 -33.66 -4.08 -12.95
CA VAL A 67 -34.14 -3.14 -13.99
C VAL A 67 -34.16 -3.77 -15.39
N SER A 68 -33.74 -5.03 -15.52
CA SER A 68 -33.75 -5.80 -16.79
C SER A 68 -35.10 -5.87 -17.52
N TRP A 69 -36.21 -5.59 -16.82
CA TRP A 69 -37.56 -5.55 -17.40
C TRP A 69 -37.97 -4.19 -17.99
N ILE A 70 -37.18 -3.12 -17.78
CA ILE A 70 -37.53 -1.75 -18.21
C ILE A 70 -36.75 -1.35 -19.48
N PRO A 71 -37.43 -0.97 -20.58
CA PRO A 71 -36.81 -0.75 -21.90
C PRO A 71 -35.94 0.53 -22.06
N PHE A 72 -35.75 1.33 -21.01
CA PHE A 72 -34.94 2.58 -21.05
C PHE A 72 -33.66 2.53 -20.21
N TYR A 73 -33.36 1.39 -19.59
CA TYR A 73 -32.25 1.22 -18.64
C TYR A 73 -30.87 1.60 -19.21
N PHE A 74 -30.60 1.22 -20.46
CA PHE A 74 -29.29 1.41 -21.08
C PHE A 74 -28.85 2.89 -21.16
N LEU A 75 -29.78 3.83 -21.31
CA LEU A 75 -29.45 5.26 -21.37
C LEU A 75 -29.06 5.82 -20.01
N PHE A 76 -29.74 5.40 -18.95
CA PHE A 76 -29.37 5.75 -17.58
C PHE A 76 -28.03 5.11 -17.18
N LYS A 77 -27.80 3.86 -17.59
CA LYS A 77 -26.53 3.14 -17.38
C LYS A 77 -25.36 3.89 -18.01
N CYS A 78 -25.44 4.22 -19.30
CA CYS A 78 -24.39 4.96 -20.00
C CYS A 78 -24.19 6.38 -19.44
N GLY A 79 -25.27 7.06 -19.03
CA GLY A 79 -25.19 8.39 -18.41
C GLY A 79 -24.49 8.35 -17.05
N PHE A 80 -24.87 7.40 -16.19
CA PHE A 80 -24.25 7.22 -14.88
C PHE A 80 -22.77 6.86 -14.98
N LEU A 81 -22.43 5.91 -15.86
CA LEU A 81 -21.06 5.49 -16.08
C LEU A 81 -20.21 6.62 -16.69
N GLY A 82 -20.77 7.39 -17.63
CA GLY A 82 -20.09 8.55 -18.24
C GLY A 82 -19.83 9.69 -17.25
N LEU A 83 -20.76 9.95 -16.34
CA LEU A 83 -20.60 10.93 -15.26
C LEU A 83 -19.52 10.52 -14.26
N LEU A 84 -19.39 9.20 -13.99
CA LEU A 84 -18.41 8.66 -13.06
C LEU A 84 -17.01 8.53 -13.66
N LEU A 85 -16.91 8.30 -14.97
CA LEU A 85 -15.63 8.15 -15.67
C LEU A 85 -14.87 9.48 -15.80
N VAL A 86 -15.55 10.61 -15.60
CA VAL A 86 -14.90 11.93 -15.60
C VAL A 86 -14.36 12.19 -14.18
N PRO A 87 -13.03 12.16 -13.97
CA PRO A 87 -12.40 12.25 -12.65
C PRO A 87 -12.56 13.62 -11.96
N HIS A 88 -13.26 14.55 -12.62
CA HIS A 88 -13.39 15.95 -12.20
C HIS A 88 -14.82 16.33 -11.78
N THR A 89 -15.72 15.36 -11.64
CA THR A 89 -17.10 15.61 -11.23
C THR A 89 -17.17 15.75 -9.71
N LYS A 90 -17.73 16.87 -9.25
CA LYS A 90 -18.00 17.14 -7.82
C LYS A 90 -18.80 16.03 -7.13
N PHE A 91 -19.51 15.22 -7.92
CA PHE A 91 -20.28 14.08 -7.47
C PHE A 91 -19.42 13.00 -6.81
N VAL A 92 -18.23 12.72 -7.35
CA VAL A 92 -17.31 11.70 -6.79
C VAL A 92 -16.83 12.13 -5.40
N HIS A 93 -16.46 13.39 -5.22
CA HIS A 93 -16.07 13.93 -3.92
C HIS A 93 -17.22 13.91 -2.91
N VAL A 94 -18.43 14.33 -3.30
CA VAL A 94 -19.60 14.30 -2.40
C VAL A 94 -19.96 12.87 -1.98
N LEU A 95 -19.81 11.89 -2.88
CA LEU A 95 -20.04 10.48 -2.55
C LEU A 95 -18.96 9.92 -1.63
N TYR A 96 -17.71 10.36 -1.82
CA TYR A 96 -16.59 9.98 -0.98
C TYR A 96 -16.76 10.53 0.45
N ASP A 97 -16.97 11.84 0.60
CA ASP A 97 -17.19 12.52 1.88
C ASP A 97 -18.40 11.94 2.64
N GLY A 98 -19.45 11.55 1.92
CA GLY A 98 -20.69 11.05 2.53
C GLY A 98 -20.63 9.60 3.01
N PHE A 99 -20.08 8.70 2.20
CA PHE A 99 -20.20 7.25 2.44
C PHE A 99 -18.86 6.57 2.70
N VAL A 100 -17.81 7.02 2.03
CA VAL A 100 -16.51 6.35 2.05
C VAL A 100 -15.66 6.85 3.21
N GLU A 101 -15.62 8.15 3.44
CA GLU A 101 -14.90 8.76 4.57
C GLU A 101 -15.31 8.14 5.93
N PRO A 102 -16.60 8.05 6.31
CA PRO A 102 -16.98 7.43 7.57
C PRO A 102 -16.64 5.93 7.63
N ALA A 103 -16.74 5.21 6.51
CA ALA A 103 -16.39 3.79 6.44
C ALA A 103 -14.88 3.56 6.60
N VAL A 104 -14.05 4.42 6.01
CA VAL A 104 -12.59 4.37 6.10
C VAL A 104 -12.12 4.72 7.50
N VAL A 105 -12.74 5.70 8.16
CA VAL A 105 -12.42 6.06 9.55
C VAL A 105 -12.68 4.88 10.49
N LEU A 106 -13.85 4.23 10.37
CA LEU A 106 -14.20 3.05 11.18
C LEU A 106 -13.25 1.87 10.92
N LEU A 107 -12.93 1.62 9.65
CA LEU A 107 -12.02 0.53 9.28
C LEU A 107 -10.59 0.82 9.78
N LYS A 108 -10.17 2.08 9.76
CA LYS A 108 -8.85 2.51 10.21
C LYS A 108 -8.70 2.34 11.71
N GLU A 109 -9.71 2.68 12.49
CA GLU A 109 -9.70 2.48 13.95
C GLU A 109 -9.55 0.99 14.30
N GLU A 110 -10.27 0.12 13.62
CA GLU A 110 -10.17 -1.35 13.77
C GLU A 110 -8.82 -1.92 13.28
N PHE A 111 -8.20 -1.29 12.27
CA PHE A 111 -6.91 -1.73 11.74
C PHE A 111 -5.75 -1.25 12.59
N ASP A 112 -5.79 -0.03 13.12
CA ASP A 112 -4.77 0.53 14.03
C ASP A 112 -4.67 -0.34 15.28
N VAL A 113 -5.80 -0.67 15.90
CA VAL A 113 -5.84 -1.52 17.10
C VAL A 113 -5.22 -2.90 16.88
N ARG A 114 -5.37 -3.51 15.70
CA ARG A 114 -4.87 -4.87 15.42
C ARG A 114 -3.49 -4.92 14.79
N VAL A 115 -3.15 -3.96 13.92
CA VAL A 115 -1.95 -4.03 13.09
C VAL A 115 -0.82 -3.20 13.66
N GLN A 116 -1.11 -2.07 14.32
CA GLN A 116 -0.10 -1.25 14.96
C GLN A 116 0.72 -2.00 16.02
N PRO A 117 0.13 -2.78 16.94
CA PRO A 117 0.95 -3.53 17.91
C PRO A 117 1.79 -4.63 17.25
N VAL A 118 1.31 -5.23 16.15
CA VAL A 118 2.07 -6.24 15.40
C VAL A 118 3.23 -5.58 14.67
N LEU A 119 3.00 -4.43 14.02
CA LEU A 119 4.04 -3.68 13.33
C LEU A 119 5.10 -3.18 14.32
N GLU A 120 4.69 -2.62 15.45
CA GLU A 120 5.59 -2.20 16.54
C GLU A 120 6.39 -3.40 17.06
N SER A 121 5.75 -4.56 17.24
CA SER A 121 6.47 -5.76 17.68
C SER A 121 7.50 -6.25 16.66
N LEU A 122 7.23 -6.15 15.35
CA LEU A 122 8.17 -6.52 14.29
C LEU A 122 9.31 -5.51 14.15
N VAL A 123 9.01 -4.21 14.25
CA VAL A 123 10.00 -3.13 14.20
C VAL A 123 10.94 -3.23 15.40
N LEU A 124 10.41 -3.43 16.62
CA LEU A 124 11.23 -3.64 17.81
C LEU A 124 12.10 -4.89 17.69
N PHE A 125 11.58 -5.99 17.14
CA PHE A 125 12.35 -7.21 16.92
C PHE A 125 13.50 -6.98 15.93
N GLN A 126 13.25 -6.22 14.87
CA GLN A 126 14.25 -5.86 13.87
C GLN A 126 15.31 -4.93 14.46
N ASP A 127 14.92 -3.90 15.21
CA ASP A 127 15.85 -2.95 15.81
C ASP A 127 16.75 -3.63 16.85
N ASP A 128 16.23 -4.55 17.66
CA ASP A 128 17.03 -5.32 18.63
C ASP A 128 18.11 -6.17 17.94
N GLU A 129 17.78 -6.86 16.84
CA GLU A 129 18.77 -7.63 16.08
C GLU A 129 19.83 -6.73 15.44
N LEU A 130 19.41 -5.61 14.86
CA LEU A 130 20.31 -4.64 14.22
C LEU A 130 21.27 -4.00 15.24
N LEU A 131 20.77 -3.66 16.44
CA LEU A 131 21.58 -3.13 17.54
C LEU A 131 22.61 -4.15 18.05
N GLN A 132 22.24 -5.43 18.16
CA GLN A 132 23.18 -6.49 18.54
C GLN A 132 24.29 -6.66 17.50
N ILE A 133 23.94 -6.65 16.21
CA ILE A 133 24.92 -6.75 15.12
C ILE A 133 25.87 -5.54 15.11
N GLU A 134 25.35 -4.32 15.33
CA GLU A 134 26.16 -3.11 15.39
C GLU A 134 27.14 -3.16 16.57
N GLN A 135 26.68 -3.61 17.74
CA GLN A 135 27.55 -3.80 18.91
C GLN A 135 28.63 -4.85 18.67
N GLU A 136 28.28 -6.01 18.11
CA GLU A 136 29.26 -7.06 17.82
C GLU A 136 30.31 -6.59 16.81
N LEU A 137 29.90 -5.83 15.79
CA LEU A 137 30.82 -5.25 14.82
C LEU A 137 31.74 -4.21 15.46
N GLN A 138 31.24 -3.36 16.36
CA GLN A 138 32.07 -2.39 17.08
C GLN A 138 33.11 -3.08 17.96
N ASP A 139 32.73 -4.10 18.72
CA ASP A 139 33.64 -4.86 19.58
C ASP A 139 34.76 -5.52 18.77
N LYS A 140 34.42 -6.21 17.68
CA LYS A 140 35.42 -6.81 16.79
C LYS A 140 36.33 -5.75 16.17
N LEU A 141 35.80 -4.57 15.84
CA LEU A 141 36.59 -3.48 15.28
C LEU A 141 37.61 -2.96 16.29
N ASP A 142 37.21 -2.79 17.55
CA ASP A 142 38.10 -2.34 18.62
C ASP A 142 39.15 -3.39 18.98
N GLU A 143 38.80 -4.68 18.98
CA GLU A 143 39.76 -5.76 19.14
C GLU A 143 40.84 -5.72 18.03
N ILE A 144 40.43 -5.59 16.77
CA ILE A 144 41.35 -5.49 15.63
C ILE A 144 42.22 -4.22 15.75
N ARG A 145 41.63 -3.11 16.17
CA ARG A 145 42.33 -1.84 16.37
C ARG A 145 43.40 -1.98 17.45
N GLU A 146 43.11 -2.66 18.55
CA GLU A 146 44.08 -2.95 19.60
C GLU A 146 45.19 -3.87 19.13
N ARG A 147 44.86 -5.00 18.48
CA ARG A 147 45.86 -5.91 17.91
C ARG A 147 46.83 -5.16 17.00
N ARG A 148 46.31 -4.25 16.17
CA ARG A 148 47.13 -3.39 15.29
C ARG A 148 48.05 -2.44 16.09
N ARG A 149 47.61 -1.90 17.23
CA ARG A 149 48.46 -1.04 18.09
C ARG A 149 49.57 -1.85 18.76
N ARG A 150 49.28 -3.04 19.28
CA ARG A 150 50.28 -3.94 19.91
C ARG A 150 51.37 -4.32 18.93
N LEU A 151 51.00 -4.76 17.74
CA LEU A 151 51.94 -5.11 16.68
C LEU A 151 52.81 -3.93 16.24
N LYS A 152 52.29 -2.69 16.27
CA LYS A 152 53.10 -1.49 15.99
C LYS A 152 54.13 -1.23 17.09
N ALA A 153 53.76 -1.37 18.36
CA ALA A 153 54.67 -1.19 19.49
C ALA A 153 55.78 -2.26 19.50
N GLU A 154 55.43 -3.53 19.27
CA GLU A 154 56.41 -4.63 19.16
C GLU A 154 57.39 -4.41 18.00
N ARG A 155 56.88 -3.97 16.84
CA ARG A 155 57.74 -3.64 15.68
C ARG A 155 58.70 -2.49 15.99
N GLN A 156 58.27 -1.47 16.74
CA GLN A 156 59.15 -0.36 17.13
C GLN A 156 60.26 -0.81 18.07
N LEU A 157 59.94 -1.65 19.08
CA LEU A 157 60.93 -2.21 20.00
C LEU A 157 61.97 -3.07 19.27
N ALA A 158 61.55 -3.93 18.34
CA ALA A 158 62.46 -4.78 17.57
C ALA A 158 63.44 -3.98 16.70
N ILE A 159 63.02 -2.82 16.17
CA ILE A 159 63.88 -1.93 15.39
C ILE A 159 64.91 -1.23 16.30
N GLU A 160 64.51 -0.80 17.49
CA GLU A 160 65.40 -0.16 18.46
C GLU A 160 66.45 -1.15 19.00
N ASP A 161 66.06 -2.39 19.26
CA ASP A 161 66.96 -3.46 19.72
C ASP A 161 67.97 -3.89 18.64
N SER A 162 67.59 -3.82 17.36
CA SER A 162 68.50 -4.09 16.23
C SER A 162 69.49 -2.96 15.93
N ALA A 163 69.30 -1.76 16.49
CA ALA A 163 70.13 -0.59 16.26
C ALA A 163 71.20 -0.34 17.34
N LYS A 164 71.11 -1.06 18.47
CA LYS A 164 72.11 -1.08 19.55
C LYS A 164 73.12 -2.20 19.34
#